data_AF-A0A945TYH6-F1
#
_entry.id   AF-A0A945TYH6-F1
#
_cell.length_a   1.000
_cell.length_b   1.000
_cell.length_c   1.000
_cell.angle_alpha   90.00
_cell.angle_beta   90.00
_cell.angle_gamma   90.00
#
_symmetry.space_group_name_H-M   'P 1'
#
loop_
_entity.id
_entity.type
_entity.pdbx_description
1 polymer ?
#
loop_
_entity_poly.entity_id
_entity_poly.type
_entity_poly.pdbx_seq_one_letter_code
_entity_poly.pdbx_strand_id
1 'polypeptide(L)' 'MINARPTTDDQTFWDDIEGYCGALSYAPGETAQLHISTRAERYDIVIERWGVERETVWETANHAGEFHRPPENAD' A
#
# COMPACT_ATOMS: atom_id res chain seq x y z
N MET A 1 24.00 -27.55 -13.57
CA MET A 1 23.20 -26.59 -14.34
C MET A 1 22.62 -25.61 -13.33
N ILE A 2 22.98 -24.33 -13.45
CA ILE A 2 22.56 -23.29 -12.51
C ILE A 2 21.11 -22.94 -12.87
N ASN A 3 20.17 -23.21 -11.97
CA ASN A 3 18.81 -22.71 -12.11
C ASN A 3 18.86 -21.19 -11.98
N ALA A 4 18.71 -20.48 -13.10
CA ALA A 4 18.41 -19.07 -13.08
C ALA A 4 17.09 -18.87 -12.33
N ARG A 5 17.09 -18.03 -11.29
CA ARG A 5 15.84 -17.52 -10.68
C ARG A 5 15.04 -16.82 -11.78
N PRO A 6 13.73 -17.07 -11.93
CA PRO A 6 12.92 -16.24 -12.80
C PRO A 6 12.93 -14.83 -12.22
N THR A 7 13.54 -13.90 -12.95
CA THR A 7 13.35 -12.46 -12.77
C THR A 7 11.99 -12.15 -13.39
N THR A 8 10.91 -12.43 -12.68
CA THR A 8 9.58 -12.03 -13.12
C THR A 8 9.49 -10.51 -12.91
N ASP A 9 9.54 -9.76 -14.00
CA ASP A 9 9.38 -8.30 -14.03
C ASP A 9 7.97 -7.87 -13.58
N ASP A 10 7.01 -8.79 -13.63
CA ASP A 10 5.62 -8.57 -13.20
C ASP A 10 5.45 -8.89 -11.70
N GLN A 11 5.78 -7.91 -10.86
CA GLN A 11 5.53 -7.95 -9.41
C GLN A 11 4.14 -7.41 -9.01
N THR A 12 3.33 -7.00 -9.99
CA THR A 12 2.05 -6.35 -9.74
C THR A 12 0.94 -7.37 -9.45
N PHE A 13 -0.03 -7.03 -8.59
CA PHE A 13 -1.25 -7.81 -8.33
C PHE A 13 -1.11 -9.15 -7.58
N TRP A 14 -0.02 -9.37 -6.85
CA TRP A 14 0.09 -10.52 -5.94
C TRP A 14 -0.54 -10.29 -4.56
N ASP A 15 -0.79 -9.03 -4.19
CA ASP A 15 -1.33 -8.68 -2.89
C ASP A 15 -2.86 -8.48 -2.94
N ASP A 16 -3.56 -8.92 -1.88
CA ASP A 16 -5.02 -8.71 -1.74
C ASP A 16 -5.40 -7.22 -1.56
N ILE A 17 -4.43 -6.41 -1.14
CA ILE A 17 -4.54 -4.97 -0.95
C ILE A 17 -3.24 -4.30 -1.38
N GLU A 18 -3.35 -3.35 -2.30
CA GLU A 18 -2.22 -2.52 -2.75
C GLU A 18 -2.44 -1.08 -2.32
N GLY A 19 -1.36 -0.35 -2.05
CA GLY A 19 -1.46 1.07 -1.78
C GLY A 19 -0.13 1.79 -1.75
N TYR A 20 -0.20 3.11 -1.91
CA TYR A 20 0.96 4.00 -1.90
C TYR A 20 0.61 5.39 -1.37
N CYS A 21 1.62 6.15 -0.94
CA CYS A 21 1.46 7.52 -0.48
C CYS A 21 1.35 8.50 -1.66
N GLY A 22 0.49 9.52 -1.54
CA GLY A 22 0.35 10.58 -2.55
C GLY A 22 1.58 11.49 -2.72
N ALA A 23 2.53 11.44 -1.78
CA ALA A 23 3.81 12.16 -1.82
C ALA A 23 4.90 11.40 -1.06
N LEU A 24 6.16 11.72 -1.35
CA LEU A 24 7.33 11.11 -0.71
C LEU A 24 7.52 11.55 0.75
N SER A 25 7.05 12.74 1.11
CA SER A 25 7.14 13.28 2.48
C SER A 25 6.10 14.37 2.70
N TYR A 26 5.80 14.62 3.98
CA TYR A 26 4.84 15.62 4.44
C TYR A 26 5.45 16.39 5.62
N ALA A 27 5.27 17.70 5.65
CA ALA A 27 5.64 18.55 6.77
C ALA A 27 4.64 18.43 7.93
N PRO A 28 5.04 18.79 9.17
CA PRO A 28 4.11 18.83 10.29
C PRO A 28 2.91 19.76 10.01
N GLY A 29 1.70 19.24 10.22
CA GLY A 29 0.45 19.96 9.96
C GLY A 29 -0.15 19.72 8.57
N GLU A 30 0.58 19.06 7.66
CA GLU A 30 0.03 18.64 6.37
C GLU A 30 -0.81 17.35 6.51
N THR A 31 -1.73 17.16 5.57
CA THR A 31 -2.51 15.92 5.45
C THR A 31 -1.79 14.93 4.55
N ALA A 32 -1.41 13.78 5.11
CA ALA A 32 -0.89 12.66 4.33
C ALA A 32 -2.03 11.96 3.55
N GLN A 33 -1.82 11.74 2.26
CA GLN A 33 -2.76 11.01 1.40
C GLN A 33 -2.26 9.59 1.12
N LEU A 34 -3.19 8.62 1.17
CA LEU A 34 -2.98 7.23 0.79
C LEU A 34 -3.91 6.89 -0.37
N HIS A 35 -3.36 6.25 -1.40
CA HIS A 35 -4.11 5.60 -2.47
C HIS A 35 -4.14 4.11 -2.18
N ILE A 36 -5.34 3.51 -2.19
CA ILE A 36 -5.54 2.10 -1.83
C ILE A 36 -6.40 1.47 -2.92
N SER A 37 -6.03 0.26 -3.36
CA SER A 37 -6.80 -0.55 -4.30
C SER A 37 -6.93 -1.96 -3.73
N THR A 38 -8.16 -2.45 -3.57
CA THR A 38 -8.40 -3.80 -3.04
C THR A 38 -9.72 -4.36 -3.56
N ARG A 39 -9.81 -5.69 -3.63
CA ARG A 39 -11.07 -6.40 -3.88
C ARG A 39 -11.84 -6.72 -2.59
N ALA A 40 -11.24 -6.48 -1.42
CA ALA A 40 -11.94 -6.63 -0.15
C ALA A 40 -13.07 -5.60 -0.04
N GLU A 41 -14.18 -5.97 0.61
CA GLU A 41 -15.30 -5.04 0.82
C GLU A 41 -14.95 -3.90 1.78
N ARG A 42 -14.07 -4.18 2.74
CA ARG A 42 -13.66 -3.27 3.81
C ARG A 42 -12.18 -3.44 4.16
N TYR A 43 -11.57 -2.36 4.65
CA TYR A 43 -10.22 -2.38 5.23
C TYR A 43 -10.08 -1.38 6.39
N ASP A 44 -9.06 -1.60 7.21
CA ASP A 44 -8.66 -0.72 8.31
C ASP A 44 -7.28 -0.11 8.01
N ILE A 45 -6.96 1.03 8.64
CA ILE A 45 -5.66 1.68 8.50
C ILE A 45 -5.06 1.91 9.88
N VAL A 46 -3.83 1.47 10.06
CA VAL A 46 -3.01 1.75 11.25
C VAL A 46 -1.73 2.44 10.78
N ILE A 47 -1.42 3.59 11.38
CA ILE A 47 -0.18 4.31 11.14
C ILE A 47 0.72 4.13 12.36
N GLU A 48 1.87 3.51 12.12
CA GLU A 48 2.87 3.25 13.14
C GLU A 48 4.12 4.10 12.89
N ARG A 49 4.68 4.67 13.95
CA ARG A 49 6.05 5.20 13.95
C ARG A 49 7.00 4.03 14.22
N TRP A 50 7.92 3.80 13.30
CA TRP A 50 8.96 2.80 13.46
C TRP A 50 10.19 3.44 14.09
N GLY A 51 10.51 3.05 15.33
CA GLY A 51 11.72 3.46 16.04
C GLY A 51 12.41 2.26 16.66
N VAL A 52 12.84 2.39 17.92
CA VAL A 52 13.30 1.23 18.72
C VAL A 52 12.16 0.23 18.89
N GLU A 53 10.95 0.75 19.09
CA GLU A 53 9.70 -0.01 19.13
C GLU A 53 8.74 0.49 18.04
N ARG A 54 7.70 -0.28 17.75
CA ARG A 54 6.56 0.18 16.95
C ARG A 54 5.56 0.91 17.84
N GLU A 55 5.22 2.13 17.46
CA GLU A 55 4.24 2.96 18.16
C GLU A 55 3.08 3.29 17.22
N THR A 56 1.88 2.79 17.50
CA THR A 56 0.67 3.24 16.79
C THR A 56 0.40 4.70 17.13
N VAL A 57 0.43 5.57 16.13
CA VAL A 57 0.22 7.03 16.28
C VAL A 57 -1.16 7.47 15.78
N TRP A 58 -1.81 6.65 14.96
CA TRP A 58 -3.17 6.89 14.47
C TRP A 58 -3.79 5.61 13.92
N GLU A 59 -5.11 5.49 14.04
CA GLU A 59 -5.88 4.36 13.51
C GLU A 59 -7.26 4.80 13.06
N THR A 60 -7.80 4.07 12.08
CA THR A 60 -9.18 4.19 11.60
C THR A 60 -9.62 2.83 11.04
N ALA A 61 -10.93 2.59 10.99
CA ALA A 61 -11.47 1.28 10.64
C ALA A 61 -12.67 1.38 9.69
N ASN A 62 -12.99 0.25 9.06
CA ASN A 62 -14.19 0.04 8.26
C ASN A 62 -14.32 0.98 7.05
N HIS A 63 -13.20 1.24 6.36
CA HIS A 63 -13.22 1.95 5.09
C HIS A 63 -13.75 1.05 3.99
N ALA A 64 -14.55 1.60 3.07
CA ALA A 64 -15.00 0.87 1.89
C ALA A 64 -13.83 0.56 0.96
N GLY A 65 -13.66 -0.70 0.61
CA GLY A 65 -12.70 -1.12 -0.41
C GLY A 65 -13.21 -0.81 -1.81
N GLU A 66 -12.29 -0.41 -2.68
CA GLU A 66 -12.53 -0.19 -4.09
C GLU A 66 -11.34 -0.74 -4.89
N PHE A 67 -11.64 -1.50 -5.94
CA PHE A 67 -10.61 -2.00 -6.84
C PHE A 67 -10.44 -1.02 -8.00
N HIS A 68 -9.25 -0.44 -8.10
CA HIS A 68 -8.83 0.36 -9.23
C HIS A 68 -7.97 -0.51 -10.15
N ARG A 69 -8.47 -0.78 -11.36
CA ARG A 69 -7.68 -1.51 -12.35
C ARG A 69 -6.46 -0.65 -12.72
N PRO A 70 -5.24 -1.24 -12.74
CA PRO A 70 -4.08 -0.55 -13.29
C PRO A 70 -4.32 -0.14 -14.75
N PRO A 71 -3.60 0.88 -15.24
CA PRO A 71 -3.46 1.11 -16.68
C PRO A 71 -2.99 -0.16 -17.40
N GLU A 72 -3.42 -0.34 -18.66
CA GLU A 72 -3.07 -1.52 -19.47
C GLU A 72 -1.56 -1.65 -19.75
N ASN A 73 -0.82 -0.57 -19.56
CA ASN A 73 0.63 -0.46 -19.77
C ASN A 73 1.39 -0.19 -18.46
N ALA A 74 0.78 -0.49 -17.31
CA ALA A 74 1.55 -0.66 -16.08
C ALA A 74 2.40 -1.93 -16.24
N ASP A 75 3.70 -1.80 -15.99
CA ASP A 75 4.67 -2.90 -15.91
C ASP A 75 4.67 -3.46 -14.49
#